data_AF-A0A3D3NKZ2-F1
#
_entry.id   AF-A0A3D3NKZ2-F1
#
_cell.length_a   1.000
_cell.length_b   1.000
_cell.length_c   1.000
_cell.angle_alpha   90.00
_cell.angle_beta   90.00
_cell.angle_gamma   90.00
#
_symmetry.space_group_name_H-M   'P 1'
#
loop_
_entity.id
_entity.type
_entity.pdbx_description
1 polymer ?
#
loop_
_entity_poly.entity_id
_entity_poly.type
_entity_poly.pdbx_seq_one_letter_code
_entity_poly.pdbx_strand_id
1 'polypeptide(L)' 'MIDLYTAATPNGHKISIALEELALPYTVHTLDLAQREQKQPWFLAINPNGRIPA' A
#
# COMPACT_ATOMS: atom_id res chain seq x y z
N MET A 1 -6.01 13.72 -1.10
CA MET A 1 -6.70 12.41 -1.17
C MET A 1 -5.65 11.36 -0.84
N ILE A 2 -5.94 10.41 0.05
CA ILE A 2 -4.95 9.40 0.47
C ILE A 2 -5.02 8.24 -0.51
N ASP A 3 -3.89 7.85 -1.07
CA ASP A 3 -3.75 6.62 -1.86
C ASP A 3 -2.97 5.61 -1.00
N LEU A 4 -3.59 4.46 -0.71
CA LEU A 4 -2.96 3.38 0.04
C LEU A 4 -2.52 2.28 -0.91
N TYR A 5 -1.22 2.13 -1.14
CA TYR A 5 -0.67 1.00 -1.87
C TYR A 5 -0.38 -0.14 -0.90
N THR A 6 -1.14 -1.23 -0.98
CA THR A 6 -1.11 -2.30 0.02
C THR A 6 -1.29 -3.68 -0.57
N ALA A 7 -1.23 -4.71 0.27
CA ALA A 7 -1.56 -6.09 -0.05
C ALA A 7 -2.06 -6.80 1.22
N ALA A 8 -2.70 -7.97 1.07
CA ALA A 8 -3.24 -8.78 2.16
C ALA A 8 -2.13 -9.40 3.03
N THR A 9 -1.45 -8.56 3.81
CA THR A 9 -0.37 -8.91 4.73
C THR A 9 -0.58 -8.22 6.07
N PRO A 10 0.03 -8.70 7.17
CA PRO A 10 -0.11 -8.04 8.47
C PRO A 10 0.34 -6.57 8.47
N ASN A 11 1.37 -6.19 7.71
CA ASN A 11 1.77 -4.79 7.59
C ASN A 11 0.82 -3.97 6.72
N GLY A 12 0.27 -4.58 5.67
CA GLY A 12 -0.71 -3.93 4.80
C GLY A 12 -2.02 -3.57 5.52
N HIS A 13 -2.52 -4.46 6.38
CA HIS A 13 -3.77 -4.22 7.11
C HIS A 13 -3.66 -3.12 8.18
N LYS A 14 -2.49 -2.89 8.78
CA LYS A 14 -2.33 -1.87 9.84
C LYS A 14 -2.82 -0.50 9.40
N ILE A 15 -2.50 -0.11 8.17
CA ILE A 15 -2.85 1.21 7.66
C ILE A 15 -4.31 1.26 7.21
N SER A 16 -4.83 0.19 6.59
CA SER A 16 -6.28 0.10 6.29
C SER A 16 -7.11 0.26 7.57
N ILE A 17 -6.77 -0.47 8.64
CA ILE A 17 -7.47 -0.34 9.94
C ILE A 17 -7.40 1.09 10.46
N ALA A 18 -6.22 1.71 10.47
CA ALA A 18 -6.07 3.08 10.95
C ALA A 18 -6.91 4.09 10.12
N LEU A 19 -6.98 3.94 8.80
CA LEU A 19 -7.75 4.84 7.95
C LEU A 19 -9.26 4.70 8.18
N GLU A 20 -9.75 3.47 8.37
CA GLU A 20 -11.14 3.22 8.73
C GLU A 20 -11.50 3.78 10.12
N GLU A 21 -10.68 3.49 11.15
CA GLU A 21 -10.91 3.96 12.53
C GLU A 21 -10.89 5.49 12.63
N LEU A 22 -10.11 6.17 11.78
CA LEU A 22 -10.03 7.61 11.71
C LEU A 22 -11.07 8.24 10.76
N ALA A 23 -11.90 7.43 10.10
CA ALA A 23 -12.88 7.85 9.10
C ALA A 23 -12.27 8.77 8.01
N LEU A 24 -11.04 8.49 7.59
CA LEU A 24 -10.34 9.27 6.58
C LEU A 24 -10.66 8.73 5.18
N PRO A 25 -11.03 9.58 4.21
CA PRO A 25 -11.27 9.12 2.84
C PRO A 25 -9.95 8.72 2.14
N TYR A 26 -9.92 7.54 1.54
CA TYR A 26 -8.76 7.00 0.84
C TYR A 26 -9.16 6.08 -0.33
N THR A 27 -8.23 5.92 -1.27
CA THR A 27 -8.31 4.96 -2.38
C THR A 27 -7.34 3.83 -2.13
N VAL A 28 -7.78 2.58 -2.32
CA VAL A 28 -6.93 1.40 -2.18
C VAL A 28 -6.35 0.99 -3.53
N HIS A 29 -5.03 0.82 -3.58
CA HIS A 29 -4.30 0.21 -4.68
C HIS A 29 -3.68 -1.10 -4.19
N THR A 30 -4.22 -2.23 -4.65
CA THR A 30 -3.70 -3.55 -4.25
C THR A 30 -2.57 -3.95 -5.17
N LEU A 31 -1.42 -4.34 -4.60
CA LEU A 31 -0.27 -4.82 -5.37
C LEU A 31 -0.16 -6.34 -5.39
N ASP A 32 0.20 -6.89 -6.53
CA ASP A 32 0.58 -8.29 -6.68
C ASP A 32 2.04 -8.50 -6.24
N LEU A 33 2.20 -8.93 -4.99
CA LEU A 33 3.52 -9.23 -4.42
C LEU A 33 4.17 -10.49 -5.01
N ALA A 34 3.38 -11.41 -5.58
CA ALA A 34 3.90 -12.62 -6.23
C ALA A 34 4.55 -12.27 -7.58
N GLN A 35 3.97 -11.32 -8.31
CA GLN A 35 4.56 -10.74 -9.53
C GLN A 35 5.61 -9.66 -9.26
N ARG A 36 5.94 -9.41 -7.99
CA ARG A 36 6.92 -8.40 -7.57
C ARG A 36 6.58 -6.99 -8.04
N GLU A 37 5.30 -6.64 -8.08
CA GLU A 37 4.83 -5.32 -8.52
C GLU A 37 5.43 -4.17 -7.68
N GLN A 38 5.62 -4.38 -6.37
CA GLN A 38 6.30 -3.47 -5.45
C GLN A 38 7.80 -3.25 -5.75
N LYS A 39 8.35 -3.93 -6.76
CA LYS A 39 9.71 -3.73 -7.26
C LYS A 39 9.75 -3.08 -8.64
N GLN A 40 8.60 -2.80 -9.25
CA GLN A 40 8.54 -2.12 -10.54
C GLN A 40 8.97 -0.65 -10.40
N PRO A 41 9.56 -0.04 -11.46
CA PRO A 41 10.12 1.31 -11.37
C PRO A 41 9.12 2.37 -10.88
N TRP A 42 7.85 2.26 -11.27
CA TRP A 42 6.82 3.20 -10.85
C TRP A 42 6.56 3.15 -9.34
N PHE A 43 6.53 1.95 -8.74
CA PHE A 43 6.33 1.82 -7.30
C PHE A 43 7.59 2.21 -6.53
N LEU A 44 8.78 1.90 -7.06
CA LEU A 44 10.04 2.33 -6.45
C LEU A 44 10.22 3.86 -6.45
N ALA A 45 9.58 4.57 -7.37
CA ALA A 45 9.52 6.03 -7.34
C ALA A 45 8.66 6.56 -6.18
N ILE A 46 7.67 5.79 -5.72
CA ILE A 46 6.84 6.10 -4.54
C ILE A 46 7.58 5.70 -3.26
N ASN A 47 8.05 4.45 -3.20
CA ASN A 47 8.77 3.90 -2.07
C ASN A 47 10.05 3.17 -2.52
N PRO A 48 11.23 3.80 -2.43
CA PRO A 48 12.51 3.21 -2.83
C PRO A 48 12.88 1.92 -2.09
N ASN A 49 12.31 1.67 -0.90
CA ASN A 49 12.49 0.40 -0.19
C ASN A 49 11.79 -0.78 -0.90
N GLY A 50 10.82 -0.49 -1.78
CA GLY A 50 10.03 -1.47 -2.52
C GLY A 50 9.28 -2.41 -1.59
N ARG A 51 8.63 -1.86 -0.56
CA ARG A 51 7.80 -2.59 0.39
C ARG A 51 6.46 -1.88 0.53
N ILE A 52 5.40 -2.66 0.76
CA ILE A 52 4.10 -2.14 1.20
C ILE A 52 4.02 -2.08 2.73
N PRO A 53 3.11 -1.29 3.30
CA PRO A 53 2.30 -0.26 2.64
C PRO A 53 3.14 0.97 2.23
N ALA A 54 2.62 1.76 1.30
CA ALA A 54 3.16 3.07 0.88
C ALA A 54 2.02 4.05 0.61
#